data_AF-A0A7S2H060-F1
#
_entry.id   AF-A0A7S2H060-F1
#
_cell.length_a   1.000
_cell.length_b   1.000
_cell.length_c   1.000
_cell.angle_alpha   90.00
_cell.angle_beta   90.00
_cell.angle_gamma   90.00
#
_symmetry.space_group_name_H-M   'P 1'
#
loop_
_entity.id
_entity.type
_entity.pdbx_description
1 polymer ?
#
loop_
_entity_poly.entity_id
_entity_poly.type
_entity_poly.pdbx_seq_one_letter_code
_entity_poly.pdbx_strand_id
1 'polypeptide(L)'
;LHAWRNSELNVKYLLTFRPENQDKPFRAHPIPFMEAQASAIGLELLFVIIPEGTKDYKKTYVDGIRNVKEKYGVTVLGTGDMDLVGTMERNWIERCCEEVDDQMKTYLPLWKRDREECLDSLLNEGFEIRFSCVKSPFFDGSWIHRVLDRDALEELKSLAERKLTD
;
A
#
# COMPACT_ATOMS: atom_id res chain seq x y z
N LEU A 1 -0.82 6.24 -8.44
CA LEU A 1 0.00 6.65 -9.60
C LEU A 1 -0.10 5.67 -10.78
N HIS A 2 0.44 4.46 -10.68
CA HIS A 2 0.43 3.51 -11.82
C HIS A 2 -0.98 3.18 -12.32
N ALA A 3 -1.93 2.92 -11.41
CA ALA A 3 -3.33 2.70 -11.79
C ALA A 3 -3.95 3.90 -12.51
N TRP A 4 -3.57 5.13 -12.15
CA TRP A 4 -4.05 6.36 -12.79
C TRP A 4 -3.53 6.53 -14.22
N ARG A 5 -2.34 5.98 -14.52
CA ARG A 5 -1.72 6.04 -15.86
C ARG A 5 -2.23 4.98 -16.81
N ASN A 6 -2.89 3.94 -16.31
CA ASN A 6 -3.47 2.91 -17.15
C ASN A 6 -4.80 3.41 -17.73
N SER A 7 -4.85 3.66 -19.04
CA SER A 7 -6.06 4.14 -19.73
C SER A 7 -7.23 3.17 -19.71
N GLU A 8 -7.00 1.90 -19.41
CA GLU A 8 -8.05 0.88 -19.24
C GLU A 8 -8.73 0.96 -17.87
N LEU A 9 -8.15 1.70 -16.92
CA LEU A 9 -8.66 1.84 -15.57
C LEU A 9 -9.33 3.21 -15.38
N ASN A 10 -10.49 3.19 -14.74
CA ASN A 10 -11.18 4.39 -14.28
C ASN A 10 -11.06 4.49 -12.76
N VAL A 11 -9.98 5.10 -12.27
CA VAL A 11 -9.72 5.21 -10.84
C VAL A 11 -10.68 6.23 -10.21
N LYS A 12 -11.55 5.76 -9.32
CA LYS A 12 -12.58 6.57 -8.65
C LYS A 12 -12.39 6.75 -7.15
N TYR A 13 -11.71 5.81 -6.51
CA TYR A 13 -11.63 5.74 -5.05
C TYR A 13 -10.22 5.35 -4.61
N LEU A 14 -9.83 5.84 -3.43
CA LEU A 14 -8.79 5.23 -2.61
C LEU A 14 -9.46 4.33 -1.58
N LEU A 15 -8.94 3.13 -1.34
CA LEU A 15 -9.51 2.18 -0.39
C LEU A 15 -8.51 1.85 0.70
N THR A 16 -8.90 2.06 1.96
CA THR A 16 -8.08 1.73 3.12
C THR A 16 -8.79 0.73 4.02
N PHE A 17 -8.12 -0.40 4.27
CA PHE A 17 -8.53 -1.34 5.31
C PHE A 17 -7.97 -0.86 6.65
N ARG A 18 -8.84 -0.59 7.63
CA ARG A 18 -8.44 -0.05 8.94
C ARG A 18 -9.12 -0.78 10.09
N PRO A 19 -8.48 -0.87 11.27
CA PRO A 19 -9.14 -1.40 12.45
C PRO A 19 -10.38 -0.58 12.82
N GLU A 20 -11.36 -1.24 13.42
CA GLU A 20 -12.58 -0.61 13.95
C GLU A 20 -12.27 0.43 15.02
N ASN A 21 -11.37 0.09 15.94
CA ASN A 21 -10.98 0.96 17.04
C ASN A 21 -9.91 1.97 16.60
N GLN A 22 -10.28 3.25 16.56
CA GLN A 22 -9.38 4.36 16.21
C GLN A 22 -8.38 4.72 17.31
N ASP A 23 -8.61 4.27 18.55
CA ASP A 23 -7.72 4.51 19.69
C ASP A 23 -6.54 3.52 19.71
N LYS A 24 -6.60 2.44 18.92
CA LYS A 24 -5.45 1.57 18.70
C LYS A 24 -4.54 2.19 17.63
N PRO A 25 -3.20 2.11 17.80
CA PRO A 25 -2.28 2.66 16.82
C PRO A 25 -2.46 1.95 15.48
N PHE A 26 -3.09 2.67 14.54
CA PHE A 26 -3.13 2.25 13.15
C PHE A 26 -1.69 2.33 12.62
N ARG A 27 -1.07 1.17 12.42
CA ARG A 27 0.36 1.06 12.05
C ARG A 27 0.65 1.42 10.58
N ALA A 28 -0.33 1.96 9.87
CA ALA A 28 -0.16 2.53 8.54
C ALA A 28 -0.09 4.06 8.63
N HIS A 29 -0.28 4.75 7.50
CA HIS A 29 -0.28 6.21 7.49
C HIS A 29 -1.45 6.78 8.31
N PRO A 30 -1.26 7.91 9.02
CA PRO A 30 -2.34 8.50 9.79
C PRO A 30 -3.51 8.93 8.89
N ILE A 31 -4.73 8.69 9.35
CA ILE A 31 -5.97 8.96 8.59
C ILE A 31 -6.05 10.40 8.06
N PRO A 32 -5.75 11.45 8.86
CA PRO A 32 -5.82 12.82 8.36
C PRO A 32 -4.91 13.08 7.15
N PHE A 33 -3.74 12.42 7.07
CA PHE A 33 -2.86 12.55 5.90
C PHE A 33 -3.45 11.85 4.67
N MET A 34 -4.03 10.66 4.83
CA MET A 34 -4.67 9.96 3.72
C MET A 34 -5.89 10.74 3.19
N GLU A 35 -6.69 11.36 4.07
CA GLU A 35 -7.81 12.20 3.68
C GLU A 35 -7.34 13.45 2.93
N ALA A 36 -6.28 14.12 3.42
CA ALA A 36 -5.67 15.25 2.74
C ALA A 36 -5.12 14.87 1.36
N GLN A 37 -4.46 13.71 1.25
CA GLN A 37 -3.95 13.17 -0.02
C GLN A 37 -5.09 12.87 -1.00
N ALA A 38 -6.16 12.20 -0.54
CA ALA A 38 -7.32 11.89 -1.35
C ALA A 38 -7.99 13.18 -1.88
N SER A 39 -8.20 14.16 -1.01
CA SER A 39 -8.76 15.46 -1.36
C SER A 39 -7.89 16.21 -2.38
N ALA A 40 -6.57 16.23 -2.18
CA ALA A 40 -5.63 16.91 -3.08
C ALA A 40 -5.62 16.32 -4.50
N ILE A 41 -5.89 15.02 -4.65
CA ILE A 41 -5.98 14.35 -5.96
C ILE A 41 -7.42 14.20 -6.48
N GLY A 42 -8.41 14.76 -5.78
CA GLY A 42 -9.81 14.74 -6.19
C GLY A 42 -10.46 13.35 -6.15
N LEU A 43 -10.00 12.45 -5.27
CA LEU A 43 -10.57 11.12 -5.07
C LEU A 43 -11.24 11.00 -3.70
N GLU A 44 -12.26 10.15 -3.62
CA GLU A 44 -12.89 9.80 -2.36
C GLU A 44 -12.11 8.68 -1.65
N LEU A 45 -11.90 8.84 -0.34
CA LEU A 45 -11.27 7.83 0.51
C LEU A 45 -12.35 6.96 1.17
N LEU A 46 -12.39 5.70 0.75
CA LEU A 46 -13.26 4.67 1.30
C LEU A 46 -12.54 3.88 2.38
N PHE A 47 -13.31 3.42 3.37
CA PHE A 47 -12.79 2.57 4.45
C PHE A 47 -13.49 1.22 4.48
N VAL A 48 -12.70 0.15 4.53
CA VAL A 48 -13.15 -1.18 4.98
C VAL A 48 -12.74 -1.33 6.43
N ILE A 49 -13.71 -1.58 7.30
CA ILE A 49 -13.48 -1.75 8.73
C ILE A 49 -13.11 -3.21 9.02
N ILE A 50 -12.01 -3.41 9.71
CA ILE A 50 -11.58 -4.70 10.26
C ILE A 50 -12.01 -4.75 11.73
N PRO A 51 -13.03 -5.55 12.08
CA PRO A 51 -13.55 -5.61 13.44
C PRO A 51 -12.51 -6.04 14.47
N GLU A 52 -12.67 -5.56 15.71
CA GLU A 52 -11.81 -6.02 16.80
C GLU A 52 -11.96 -7.53 17.03
N GLY A 53 -10.84 -8.22 17.29
CA GLY A 53 -10.84 -9.66 17.52
C GLY A 53 -11.02 -10.52 16.27
N THR A 54 -10.93 -9.93 15.06
CA THR A 54 -10.93 -10.66 13.79
C THR A 54 -9.91 -11.81 13.83
N LYS A 55 -10.41 -13.03 13.65
CA LYS A 55 -9.60 -14.25 13.55
C LYS A 55 -9.38 -14.66 12.09
N ASP A 56 -10.43 -14.52 11.28
CA ASP A 56 -10.39 -14.81 9.84
C ASP A 56 -10.28 -13.52 9.04
N TYR A 57 -9.05 -13.02 8.93
CA TYR A 57 -8.77 -11.82 8.16
C TYR A 57 -9.13 -11.97 6.68
N LYS A 58 -9.02 -13.18 6.13
CA LYS A 58 -9.31 -13.40 4.71
C LYS A 58 -10.78 -13.17 4.45
N LYS A 59 -11.66 -13.82 5.23
CA LYS A 59 -13.10 -13.63 5.13
C LYS A 59 -13.49 -12.16 5.32
N THR A 60 -12.94 -11.49 6.33
CA THR A 60 -13.23 -10.06 6.56
C THR A 60 -12.83 -9.18 5.38
N TYR A 61 -11.68 -9.44 4.75
CA TYR A 61 -11.26 -8.72 3.55
C TYR A 61 -12.18 -9.01 2.37
N VAL A 62 -12.48 -10.28 2.11
CA VAL A 62 -13.40 -10.70 1.03
C VAL A 62 -14.76 -10.03 1.18
N ASP A 63 -15.35 -10.06 2.36
CA ASP A 63 -16.64 -9.42 2.62
C ASP A 63 -16.57 -7.89 2.46
N GLY A 64 -15.49 -7.27 2.93
CA GLY A 64 -15.26 -5.84 2.74
C GLY A 64 -15.12 -5.43 1.28
N ILE A 65 -14.38 -6.20 0.48
CA ILE A 65 -14.22 -5.97 -0.96
C ILE A 65 -15.55 -6.17 -1.68
N ARG A 66 -16.31 -7.21 -1.33
CA ARG A 66 -17.65 -7.47 -1.87
C ARG A 66 -18.58 -6.29 -1.62
N ASN A 67 -18.62 -5.78 -0.39
CA ASN A 67 -19.43 -4.61 -0.04
C ASN A 67 -19.05 -3.36 -0.85
N VAL A 68 -17.74 -3.14 -1.06
CA VAL A 68 -17.26 -2.02 -1.91
C VAL A 68 -17.70 -2.20 -3.35
N LYS A 69 -17.58 -3.41 -3.90
CA LYS A 69 -18.05 -3.74 -5.24
C LYS A 69 -19.56 -3.48 -5.39
N GLU A 70 -20.37 -4.04 -4.49
CA GLU A 70 -21.84 -3.91 -4.56
C GLU A 70 -22.30 -2.46 -4.43
N LYS A 71 -21.67 -1.69 -3.53
CA LYS A 71 -22.07 -0.31 -3.25
C LYS A 71 -21.56 0.70 -4.29
N TYR A 72 -20.35 0.50 -4.81
CA TYR A 72 -19.66 1.50 -5.64
C TYR A 72 -19.36 1.03 -7.07
N GLY A 73 -19.71 -0.22 -7.41
CA GLY A 73 -19.46 -0.79 -8.74
C GLY A 73 -18.00 -1.05 -9.06
N VAL A 74 -17.12 -1.12 -8.05
CA VAL A 74 -15.68 -1.36 -8.25
C VAL A 74 -15.45 -2.82 -8.65
N THR A 75 -14.75 -3.02 -9.77
CA THR A 75 -14.39 -4.36 -10.29
C THR A 75 -12.90 -4.63 -10.32
N VAL A 76 -12.06 -3.63 -10.01
CA VAL A 76 -10.60 -3.76 -9.99
C VAL A 76 -10.03 -3.13 -8.72
N LEU A 77 -9.23 -3.87 -7.96
CA LEU A 77 -8.38 -3.32 -6.90
C LEU A 77 -6.94 -3.20 -7.39
N GLY A 78 -6.45 -1.95 -7.47
CA GLY A 78 -5.04 -1.67 -7.67
C GLY A 78 -4.30 -1.63 -6.34
N THR A 79 -3.25 -2.44 -6.17
CA THR A 79 -2.41 -2.41 -4.95
C THR A 79 -0.96 -2.08 -5.28
N GLY A 80 -0.23 -1.60 -4.27
CA GLY A 80 1.21 -1.37 -4.34
C GLY A 80 2.05 -2.59 -3.95
N ASP A 81 1.47 -3.79 -3.94
CA ASP A 81 2.19 -5.00 -3.51
C ASP A 81 3.34 -5.30 -4.49
N MET A 82 4.53 -5.51 -3.94
CA MET A 82 5.74 -5.78 -4.74
C MET A 82 6.17 -7.25 -4.69
N ASP A 83 5.84 -7.96 -3.62
CA ASP A 83 6.39 -9.28 -3.35
C ASP A 83 5.49 -10.12 -2.44
N LEU A 84 5.85 -11.39 -2.28
CA LEU A 84 5.23 -12.31 -1.33
C LEU A 84 5.66 -11.95 0.10
N VAL A 85 4.76 -12.16 1.06
CA VAL A 85 5.01 -11.92 2.48
C VAL A 85 5.09 -13.25 3.21
N GLY A 86 6.18 -13.45 3.96
CA GLY A 86 6.38 -14.67 4.76
C GLY A 86 6.41 -15.93 3.90
N THR A 87 5.58 -16.92 4.24
CA THR A 87 5.50 -18.22 3.56
C THR A 87 4.39 -18.28 2.50
N MET A 88 3.84 -17.14 2.10
CA MET A 88 2.79 -17.09 1.08
C MET A 88 3.34 -17.43 -0.30
N GLU A 89 2.57 -18.19 -1.08
CA GLU A 89 2.93 -18.57 -2.46
C GLU A 89 2.29 -17.68 -3.54
N ARG A 90 1.26 -16.91 -3.16
CA ARG A 90 0.50 -16.02 -4.05
C ARG A 90 0.20 -14.69 -3.36
N ASN A 91 -0.12 -13.65 -4.14
CA ASN A 91 -0.53 -12.36 -3.59
C ASN A 91 -1.81 -12.49 -2.74
N TRP A 92 -1.84 -11.87 -1.57
CA TRP A 92 -2.97 -11.96 -0.63
C TRP A 92 -4.24 -11.29 -1.17
N ILE A 93 -4.12 -10.07 -1.71
CA ILE A 93 -5.28 -9.31 -2.19
C ILE A 93 -5.87 -9.94 -3.45
N GLU A 94 -5.04 -10.49 -4.33
CA GLU A 94 -5.47 -11.29 -5.48
C GLU A 94 -6.36 -12.45 -5.04
N ARG A 95 -5.90 -13.25 -4.07
CA ARG A 95 -6.69 -14.35 -3.51
C ARG A 95 -7.99 -13.89 -2.85
N CYS A 96 -8.02 -12.70 -2.27
CA CYS A 96 -9.25 -12.14 -1.73
C CYS A 96 -10.22 -11.74 -2.85
N CYS A 97 -9.74 -11.10 -3.91
CA CYS A 97 -10.58 -10.72 -5.06
C CYS A 97 -11.17 -11.94 -5.76
N GLU A 98 -10.39 -13.01 -5.96
CA GLU A 98 -10.88 -14.26 -6.55
C GLU A 98 -12.02 -14.91 -5.75
N GLU A 99 -12.02 -14.76 -4.41
CA GLU A 99 -13.10 -15.27 -3.55
C GLU A 99 -14.33 -14.35 -3.48
N VAL A 100 -14.22 -13.11 -3.97
CA VAL A 100 -15.38 -12.23 -4.08
C VAL A 100 -16.28 -12.72 -5.21
N ASP A 101 -15.75 -12.75 -6.45
CA ASP A 101 -16.34 -13.37 -7.64
C ASP A 101 -15.39 -13.26 -8.86
N ASP A 102 -15.77 -13.90 -9.98
CA ASP A 102 -14.98 -13.98 -11.22
C ASP A 102 -14.71 -12.63 -11.90
N GLN A 103 -15.51 -11.60 -11.64
CA GLN A 103 -15.36 -10.28 -12.25
C GLN A 103 -14.49 -9.34 -11.41
N MET A 104 -14.20 -9.68 -10.16
CA MET A 104 -13.32 -8.89 -9.29
C MET A 104 -11.86 -9.19 -9.62
N LYS A 105 -11.13 -8.19 -10.13
CA LYS A 105 -9.73 -8.33 -10.56
C LYS A 105 -8.78 -7.55 -9.66
N THR A 106 -7.51 -7.94 -9.67
CA THR A 106 -6.42 -7.16 -9.11
C THR A 106 -5.55 -6.56 -10.21
N TYR A 107 -5.02 -5.38 -9.94
CA TYR A 107 -4.00 -4.73 -10.75
C TYR A 107 -2.77 -4.51 -9.87
N LEU A 108 -1.68 -5.23 -10.18
CA LEU A 108 -0.46 -5.27 -9.36
C LEU A 108 0.73 -4.69 -10.16
N PRO A 109 0.78 -3.37 -10.41
CA PRO A 109 1.76 -2.75 -11.31
C PRO A 109 3.20 -2.82 -10.80
N LEU A 110 3.41 -3.09 -9.51
CA LEU A 110 4.72 -3.18 -8.87
C LEU A 110 5.17 -4.63 -8.61
N TRP A 111 4.35 -5.61 -8.99
CA TRP A 111 4.61 -7.01 -8.66
C TRP A 111 5.92 -7.49 -9.28
N LYS A 112 6.84 -7.96 -8.42
CA LYS A 112 8.19 -8.44 -8.78
C LYS A 112 9.04 -7.42 -9.55
N ARG A 113 8.66 -6.14 -9.52
CA ARG A 113 9.50 -5.08 -10.07
C ARG A 113 10.72 -4.86 -9.19
N ASP A 114 11.80 -4.40 -9.83
CA ASP A 114 12.98 -3.99 -9.10
C ASP A 114 12.64 -2.79 -8.19
N ARG A 115 13.16 -2.82 -6.96
CA ARG A 115 12.83 -1.84 -5.93
C ARG A 115 13.55 -0.52 -6.15
N GLU A 116 14.79 -0.58 -6.63
CA GLU A 116 15.60 0.60 -6.94
C GLU A 116 15.00 1.35 -8.12
N GLU A 117 14.64 0.65 -9.20
CA GLU A 117 13.95 1.24 -10.35
C GLU A 117 12.63 1.94 -9.95
N CYS A 118 11.88 1.34 -9.02
CA CYS A 118 10.64 1.94 -8.52
C CYS A 118 10.91 3.23 -7.74
N LEU A 119 11.92 3.24 -6.86
CA LEU A 119 12.30 4.45 -6.10
C LEU A 119 12.85 5.53 -7.04
N ASP A 120 13.69 5.15 -7.98
CA ASP A 120 14.24 6.05 -8.99
C ASP A 120 13.16 6.71 -9.84
N SER A 121 12.14 5.95 -10.25
CA SER A 121 10.98 6.50 -10.97
C SER A 121 10.27 7.56 -10.13
N LEU A 122 10.01 7.31 -8.85
CA LEU A 122 9.33 8.28 -7.99
C LEU A 122 10.16 9.57 -7.83
N LEU A 123 11.49 9.45 -7.66
CA LEU A 123 12.38 10.60 -7.57
C LEU A 123 12.44 11.40 -8.86
N ASN A 124 12.55 10.72 -10.01
CA ASN A 124 12.57 11.37 -11.33
C ASN A 124 11.26 12.08 -11.66
N GLU A 125 10.15 11.61 -11.10
CA GLU A 125 8.84 12.24 -11.24
C GLU A 125 8.61 13.41 -10.28
N GLY A 126 9.59 13.71 -9.41
CA GLY A 126 9.54 14.85 -8.50
C GLY A 126 8.66 14.61 -7.27
N PHE A 127 8.43 13.35 -6.87
CA PHE A 127 7.75 13.08 -5.61
C PHE A 127 8.61 13.52 -4.43
N GLU A 128 8.04 14.31 -3.52
CA GLU A 128 8.62 14.54 -2.20
C GLU A 128 8.23 13.40 -1.27
N ILE A 129 9.18 12.52 -0.97
CA ILE A 129 8.97 11.33 -0.13
C ILE A 129 9.67 11.54 1.20
N ARG A 130 8.99 11.24 2.32
CA ARG A 130 9.54 11.38 3.67
C ARG A 130 9.36 10.10 4.47
N PHE A 131 10.35 9.76 5.27
CA PHE A 131 10.25 8.65 6.21
C PHE A 131 9.42 9.08 7.43
N SER A 132 8.24 8.48 7.61
CA SER A 132 7.38 8.74 8.78
C SER A 132 7.56 7.72 9.90
N CYS A 133 8.16 6.56 9.60
CA CYS A 133 8.40 5.48 10.54
C CYS A 133 9.59 4.66 10.03
N VAL A 134 10.50 4.30 10.93
CA VAL A 134 11.66 3.46 10.61
C VAL A 134 11.83 2.36 11.66
N LYS A 135 12.51 1.27 11.28
CA LYS A 135 12.69 0.09 12.13
C LYS A 135 14.11 0.03 12.68
N SER A 136 14.24 0.16 14.00
CA SER A 136 15.46 -0.19 14.74
C SER A 136 15.73 -1.71 14.70
N PRO A 137 17.00 -2.18 14.69
CA PRO A 137 18.25 -1.41 14.79
C PRO A 137 18.78 -0.92 13.43
N PHE A 138 18.04 -1.15 12.35
CA PHE A 138 18.51 -0.85 11.00
C PHE A 138 18.57 0.62 10.67
N PHE A 139 17.72 1.40 11.32
CA PHE A 139 17.60 2.84 11.20
C PHE A 139 17.60 3.45 12.60
N ASP A 140 18.18 4.63 12.72
CA ASP A 140 18.10 5.46 13.92
C ASP A 140 17.08 6.60 13.75
N GLY A 141 16.93 7.45 14.78
CA GLY A 141 15.98 8.55 14.77
C GLY A 141 16.26 9.64 13.73
N SER A 142 17.49 9.73 13.19
CA SER A 142 17.85 10.75 12.19
C SER A 142 17.14 10.54 10.85
N TRP A 143 16.64 9.32 10.60
CA TRP A 143 15.88 9.02 9.40
C TRP A 143 14.45 9.54 9.46
N ILE A 144 13.88 9.77 10.65
CA ILE A 144 12.51 10.27 10.77
C ILE A 144 12.42 11.69 10.20
N HIS A 145 11.41 11.94 9.35
CA HIS A 145 11.18 13.16 8.57
C HIS A 145 12.24 13.52 7.51
N ARG A 146 13.32 12.74 7.41
CA ARG A 146 14.30 12.87 6.33
C ARG A 146 13.59 12.69 4.98
N VAL A 147 14.01 13.48 4.00
CA VAL A 147 13.56 13.34 2.61
C VAL A 147 14.30 12.16 1.99
N LEU A 148 13.60 11.31 1.25
CA LEU A 148 14.24 10.37 0.35
C LEU A 148 14.66 11.15 -0.91
N ASP A 149 15.92 11.53 -0.95
CA ASP A 149 16.61 12.09 -2.12
C ASP A 149 17.66 11.09 -2.64
N ARG A 150 18.50 11.52 -3.58
CA ARG A 150 19.55 10.67 -4.18
C ARG A 150 20.56 10.19 -3.13
N ASP A 151 20.96 11.06 -2.22
CA ASP A 151 21.93 10.72 -1.18
C ASP A 151 21.34 9.73 -0.16
N ALA A 152 20.09 9.95 0.26
CA ALA A 152 19.37 9.03 1.13
C ALA A 152 19.12 7.65 0.47
N LEU A 153 18.90 7.61 -0.84
CA LEU A 153 18.76 6.37 -1.60
C LEU A 153 20.08 5.57 -1.63
N GLU A 154 21.21 6.22 -1.88
CA GLU A 154 22.51 5.54 -1.82
C GLU A 154 22.83 5.02 -0.41
N GLU A 155 22.47 5.77 0.63
CA GLU A 155 22.61 5.30 2.01
C GLU A 155 21.72 4.09 2.31
N LEU A 156 20.48 4.06 1.79
CA LEU A 156 19.60 2.89 1.87
C LEU A 156 20.22 1.65 1.21
N LYS A 157 20.85 1.81 0.03
CA LYS A 157 21.54 0.71 -0.66
C LYS A 157 22.67 0.15 0.20
N SER A 158 23.52 1.02 0.76
CA SER A 158 24.61 0.59 1.64
C SER A 158 24.08 -0.15 2.88
N LEU A 159 22.96 0.31 3.47
CA LEU A 159 22.32 -0.38 4.59
C LEU A 159 21.73 -1.75 4.21
N ALA A 160 21.26 -1.92 2.98
CA ALA A 160 20.73 -3.19 2.49
C ALA A 160 21.85 -4.21 2.25
N GLU A 161 22.95 -3.78 1.62
CA GLU A 161 24.12 -4.64 1.36
C GLU A 161 24.74 -5.18 2.65
N ARG A 162 24.94 -4.33 3.66
CA ARG A 162 25.50 -4.73 4.96
C ARG A 162 24.70 -5.85 5.63
N LYS A 163 23.39 -5.89 5.42
CA LYS A 163 22.52 -6.94 5.98
C LYS A 163 22.46 -8.21 5.16
N LEU A 164 22.82 -8.17 3.88
CA LEU A 164 22.94 -9.38 3.07
C LEU A 164 24.25 -10.12 3.39
N THR A 165 25.21 -9.43 4.01
CA THR A 165 26.51 -9.97 4.42
C THR A 165 26.56 -10.43 5.89
N ASP A 166 25.57 -10.07 6.70
CA ASP A 166 25.41 -10.45 8.11
C ASP A 166 24.34 -11.56 8.29
#